data_AF-A0A2G2I8L8-F1
#
_entry.id   AF-A0A2G2I8L8-F1
#
_cell.length_a   1.000
_cell.length_b   1.000
_cell.length_c   1.000
_cell.angle_alpha   90.00
_cell.angle_beta   90.00
_cell.angle_gamma   90.00
#
_symmetry.space_group_name_H-M   'P 1'
#
loop_
_entity.id
_entity.type
_entity.pdbx_description
1 polymer ?
#
loop_
_entity_poly.entity_id
_entity_poly.type
_entity_poly.pdbx_seq_one_letter_code
_entity_poly.pdbx_strand_id
1 'polypeptide(L)'
;MGLATSRMSMIGAVLAAGLAGCDGAVMATEPDLGATSSCVDLPEGTYQFADGMFIPASGIPEDWDEQEEPETAPPSRQWSVSVEERLQQDGYDWLTVRARGSIAFVEGTSPDQDTKVAALDAARSAIEEERQASDTGIIVLDNIDVDEAPAPMGAPVASLPPAPSLAACDAAFSGVLDGRTLEFSANNEAIGDDSLPIADALTGVALICDRYRIEVGGHTDARGAESFNERLSQTRANTLRDYLVERGVRADALSAVGYGESQPIDTSQTTEAYARNRRVEFTLSNNESSRGD
;
A
#
# COMPACT_ATOMS: atom_id res chain seq x y z
N MET A 1 39.14 -72.96 35.17
CA MET A 1 38.02 -73.01 36.13
C MET A 1 36.99 -72.02 35.65
N GLY A 2 35.70 -72.28 35.47
CA GLY A 2 34.86 -73.47 35.51
C GLY A 2 33.54 -73.05 34.86
N LEU A 3 32.87 -74.00 34.22
CA LEU A 3 31.52 -73.86 33.66
C LEU A 3 30.50 -73.57 34.77
N ALA A 4 29.49 -72.73 34.51
CA ALA A 4 28.08 -73.01 34.85
C ALA A 4 27.11 -71.93 34.31
N THR A 5 26.13 -72.44 33.57
CA THR A 5 24.90 -71.87 33.00
C THR A 5 23.89 -71.33 34.01
N SER A 6 23.05 -70.36 33.60
CA SER A 6 21.61 -70.37 33.90
C SER A 6 20.80 -69.52 32.89
N ARG A 7 19.52 -69.88 32.72
CA ARG A 7 18.62 -69.63 31.57
C ARG A 7 17.66 -68.43 31.74
N MET A 8 16.96 -68.13 30.63
CA MET A 8 15.67 -67.43 30.43
C MET A 8 15.71 -65.88 30.46
N SER A 9 14.97 -65.12 29.64
CA SER A 9 13.78 -65.37 28.80
C SER A 9 13.71 -64.29 27.70
N MET A 10 13.05 -64.60 26.57
CA MET A 10 12.63 -63.64 25.54
C MET A 10 11.83 -62.47 26.16
N ILE A 11 11.94 -61.28 25.55
CA ILE A 11 10.81 -60.50 25.00
C ILE A 11 11.41 -59.54 23.96
N GLY A 12 10.95 -59.66 22.72
CA GLY A 12 11.20 -58.68 21.67
C GLY A 12 10.29 -57.46 21.85
N ALA A 13 10.83 -56.27 21.65
CA ALA A 13 10.05 -55.05 21.55
C ALA A 13 10.11 -54.57 20.09
N VAL A 14 9.04 -54.87 19.35
CA VAL A 14 8.70 -54.22 18.08
C VAL A 14 8.26 -52.79 18.44
N LEU A 15 9.05 -51.79 18.07
CA LEU A 15 8.60 -50.39 18.08
C LEU A 15 7.71 -50.19 16.85
N ALA A 16 6.41 -50.41 17.04
CA ALA A 16 5.39 -49.93 16.12
C ALA A 16 5.26 -48.41 16.32
N ALA A 17 5.73 -47.64 15.35
CA ALA A 17 5.35 -46.23 15.22
C ALA A 17 3.86 -46.20 14.85
N GLY A 18 3.01 -45.87 15.82
CA GLY A 18 1.57 -45.75 15.61
C GLY A 18 1.26 -44.56 14.72
N LEU A 19 0.66 -44.84 13.57
CA LEU A 19 -0.14 -43.87 12.83
C LEU A 19 -1.43 -43.66 13.60
N ALA A 20 -1.68 -42.44 14.06
CA ALA A 20 -2.99 -42.04 14.55
C ALA A 20 -3.91 -41.89 13.34
N GLY A 21 -4.82 -42.84 13.16
CA GLY A 21 -5.97 -42.68 12.28
C GLY A 21 -7.01 -41.80 12.98
N CYS A 22 -7.49 -40.76 12.30
CA CYS A 22 -8.66 -40.03 12.72
C CYS A 22 -9.90 -40.83 12.30
N ASP A 23 -10.38 -41.69 13.19
CA ASP A 23 -11.78 -42.12 13.15
C ASP A 23 -12.42 -41.74 14.50
N GLY A 24 -13.68 -41.33 14.42
CA GLY A 24 -14.28 -40.34 15.31
C GLY A 24 -14.37 -40.68 16.80
N ALA A 25 -14.47 -39.58 17.55
CA ALA A 25 -15.20 -39.37 18.80
C ALA A 25 -14.41 -39.38 20.14
N VAL A 26 -14.54 -38.21 20.78
CA VAL A 26 -14.53 -37.89 22.22
C VAL A 26 -13.18 -37.68 22.93
N MET A 27 -12.92 -36.37 23.14
CA MET A 27 -12.27 -35.68 24.27
C MET A 27 -10.95 -36.24 24.86
N ALA A 28 -9.85 -35.52 24.61
CA ALA A 28 -8.90 -35.12 25.65
C ALA A 28 -7.97 -34.00 25.14
N THR A 29 -8.05 -32.85 25.80
CA THR A 29 -7.05 -31.77 25.96
C THR A 29 -5.78 -31.80 25.09
N GLU A 30 -5.72 -30.86 24.13
CA GLU A 30 -4.51 -30.50 23.39
C GLU A 30 -3.57 -29.60 24.22
N PRO A 31 -2.24 -29.73 24.08
CA PRO A 31 -1.33 -28.61 24.32
C PRO A 31 -1.40 -27.65 23.12
N ASP A 32 -1.64 -26.38 23.42
CA ASP A 32 -1.64 -25.27 22.47
C ASP A 32 -0.23 -25.07 21.87
N LEU A 33 -0.09 -25.40 20.57
CA LEU A 33 1.02 -24.96 19.75
C LEU A 33 0.47 -24.03 18.68
N GLY A 34 0.54 -22.74 18.96
CA GLY A 34 0.20 -21.66 18.04
C GLY A 34 1.08 -21.65 16.80
N ALA A 35 0.61 -22.29 15.74
CA ALA A 35 0.87 -21.94 14.35
C ALA A 35 -0.36 -22.40 13.57
N THR A 36 -0.91 -21.56 12.70
CA THR A 36 -1.95 -21.97 11.75
C THR A 36 -1.35 -22.97 10.76
N SER A 37 -1.23 -24.23 11.17
CA SER A 37 -0.87 -25.32 10.29
C SER A 37 -2.10 -25.62 9.43
N SER A 38 -2.17 -24.98 8.28
CA SER A 38 -3.07 -25.41 7.21
C SER A 38 -2.63 -26.82 6.80
N CYS A 39 -3.36 -27.83 7.25
CA CYS A 39 -3.16 -29.19 6.79
C CYS A 39 -3.49 -29.23 5.29
N VAL A 40 -2.51 -29.58 4.47
CA VAL A 40 -2.71 -29.84 3.04
C VAL A 40 -2.83 -31.35 2.90
N ASP A 41 -3.99 -31.82 2.44
CA ASP A 41 -4.20 -33.24 2.14
C ASP A 41 -3.26 -33.66 1.00
N LEU A 42 -2.35 -34.58 1.31
CA LEU A 42 -1.51 -35.19 0.29
C LEU A 42 -2.28 -36.34 -0.37
N PRO A 43 -2.31 -36.42 -1.71
CA PRO A 43 -2.91 -37.57 -2.39
C PRO A 43 -2.20 -38.87 -2.01
N GLU A 44 -2.90 -40.00 -2.12
CA GLU A 44 -2.30 -41.30 -1.87
C GLU A 44 -1.15 -41.55 -2.85
N GLY A 45 0.05 -41.78 -2.34
CA GLY A 45 1.25 -41.90 -3.18
C GLY A 45 2.48 -42.34 -2.39
N THR A 46 3.52 -42.74 -3.10
CA THR A 46 4.83 -42.99 -2.49
C THR A 46 5.62 -41.70 -2.50
N TYR A 47 6.14 -41.26 -1.35
CA TYR A 47 6.92 -40.03 -1.22
C TYR A 47 8.32 -40.34 -0.68
N GLN A 48 9.30 -39.54 -1.09
CA GLN A 48 10.65 -39.52 -0.55
C GLN A 48 10.89 -38.18 0.16
N PHE A 49 11.63 -38.21 1.26
CA PHE A 49 11.99 -36.99 1.98
C PHE A 49 13.44 -36.63 1.69
N ALA A 50 13.66 -35.46 1.09
CA ALA A 50 14.98 -34.94 0.74
C ALA A 50 15.01 -33.42 0.96
N ASP A 51 16.11 -32.90 1.53
CA ASP A 51 16.33 -31.46 1.78
C ASP A 51 15.19 -30.74 2.52
N GLY A 52 14.51 -31.45 3.42
CA GLY A 52 13.39 -30.88 4.20
C GLY A 52 12.04 -30.89 3.48
N MET A 53 11.96 -31.50 2.29
CA MET A 53 10.76 -31.52 1.44
C MET A 53 10.32 -32.97 1.12
N PHE A 54 9.00 -33.19 1.04
CA PHE A 54 8.42 -34.43 0.52
C PHE A 54 8.28 -34.36 -1.00
N ILE A 55 8.83 -35.33 -1.71
CA ILE A 55 8.85 -35.42 -3.18
C ILE A 55 8.16 -36.73 -3.59
N PRO A 56 7.17 -36.73 -4.49
CA PRO A 56 6.55 -37.97 -4.97
C PRO A 56 7.59 -38.86 -5.69
N ALA A 57 7.62 -40.15 -5.36
CA ALA A 57 8.61 -41.12 -5.83
C ALA A 57 8.34 -41.62 -7.25
N SER A 58 7.07 -41.65 -7.64
CA SER A 58 6.63 -41.69 -9.04
C SER A 58 6.66 -40.25 -9.54
N GLY A 59 7.46 -39.97 -10.56
CA GLY A 59 7.53 -38.62 -11.16
C GLY A 59 6.16 -38.03 -11.43
N ILE A 60 6.11 -36.70 -11.58
CA ILE A 60 4.90 -35.93 -11.86
C ILE A 60 4.09 -36.68 -12.94
N PRO A 61 2.86 -37.14 -12.63
CA PRO A 61 2.02 -37.80 -13.61
C PRO A 61 1.84 -36.92 -14.86
N GLU A 62 1.89 -37.50 -16.07
CA GLU A 62 1.81 -36.75 -17.35
C GLU A 62 0.45 -36.02 -17.54
N ASP A 63 -0.53 -36.26 -16.67
CA ASP A 63 -1.83 -35.58 -16.62
C ASP A 63 -1.86 -34.35 -15.69
N TRP A 64 -0.71 -33.96 -15.12
CA TRP A 64 -0.59 -32.76 -14.26
C TRP A 64 -0.42 -31.46 -15.04
N ASP A 65 -0.47 -31.50 -16.37
CA ASP A 65 -0.44 -30.30 -17.24
C ASP A 65 -1.86 -29.77 -17.59
N GLU A 66 -2.94 -30.30 -17.01
CA GLU A 66 -4.32 -29.88 -17.33
C GLU A 66 -5.16 -29.38 -16.14
N GLN A 67 -4.54 -29.07 -14.99
CA GLN A 67 -5.19 -28.13 -14.08
C GLN A 67 -4.99 -26.74 -14.68
N GLU A 68 -6.01 -26.27 -15.39
CA GLU A 68 -6.22 -24.88 -15.77
C GLU A 68 -5.57 -24.00 -14.69
N GLU A 69 -4.52 -23.25 -15.07
CA GLU A 69 -4.07 -22.15 -14.25
C GLU A 69 -5.33 -21.39 -13.81
N PRO A 70 -5.49 -21.00 -12.54
CA PRO A 70 -6.68 -20.28 -12.16
C PRO A 70 -6.75 -19.01 -13.01
N GLU A 71 -7.60 -19.00 -14.04
CA GLU A 71 -7.79 -17.91 -15.01
C GLU A 71 -8.33 -16.63 -14.36
N THR A 72 -8.54 -16.65 -13.04
CA THR A 72 -8.83 -15.45 -12.27
C THR A 72 -7.53 -14.94 -11.67
N ALA A 73 -6.80 -14.18 -12.49
CA ALA A 73 -5.98 -13.12 -11.93
C ALA A 73 -6.84 -12.36 -10.89
N PRO A 74 -6.28 -11.93 -9.73
CA PRO A 74 -7.05 -11.23 -8.71
C PRO A 74 -7.85 -10.10 -9.39
N PRO A 75 -9.07 -9.77 -8.93
CA PRO A 75 -9.97 -8.85 -9.64
C PRO A 75 -9.31 -7.51 -10.01
N SER A 76 -8.23 -7.14 -9.31
CA SER A 76 -7.38 -5.99 -9.63
C SER A 76 -6.64 -6.04 -10.97
N ARG A 77 -6.32 -7.22 -11.53
CA ARG A 77 -5.61 -7.35 -12.82
C ARG A 77 -6.55 -7.37 -14.02
N GLN A 78 -7.80 -7.81 -13.85
CA GLN A 78 -8.74 -7.84 -14.98
C GLN A 78 -9.17 -6.43 -15.38
N TRP A 79 -9.50 -5.56 -14.42
CA TRP A 79 -9.96 -4.21 -14.75
C TRP A 79 -8.86 -3.36 -15.38
N SER A 80 -7.59 -3.47 -14.93
CA SER A 80 -6.50 -2.67 -15.49
C SER A 80 -6.22 -3.03 -16.94
N VAL A 81 -6.30 -4.32 -17.29
CA VAL A 81 -6.17 -4.80 -18.67
C VAL A 81 -7.32 -4.28 -19.54
N SER A 82 -8.56 -4.33 -19.06
CA SER A 82 -9.72 -3.79 -19.80
C SER A 82 -9.64 -2.27 -20.00
N VAL A 83 -9.09 -1.54 -19.03
CA VAL A 83 -8.79 -0.11 -19.18
C VAL A 83 -7.72 0.14 -20.24
N GLU A 84 -6.63 -0.62 -20.24
CA GLU A 84 -5.56 -0.52 -21.25
C GLU A 84 -6.07 -0.82 -22.66
N GLU A 85 -6.89 -1.86 -22.84
CA GLU A 85 -7.51 -2.20 -24.13
C GLU A 85 -8.40 -1.07 -24.66
N ARG A 86 -9.12 -0.36 -23.77
CA ARG A 86 -9.95 0.80 -24.14
C ARG A 86 -9.07 1.99 -24.53
N LEU A 87 -8.05 2.29 -23.73
CA LEU A 87 -7.08 3.35 -24.04
C LEU A 87 -6.39 3.12 -25.38
N GLN A 88 -6.03 1.88 -25.69
CA GLN A 88 -5.48 1.51 -26.99
C GLN A 88 -6.47 1.79 -28.14
N GLN A 89 -7.76 1.49 -27.96
CA GLN A 89 -8.79 1.80 -28.97
C GLN A 89 -8.97 3.31 -29.20
N ASP A 90 -8.76 4.10 -28.15
CA ASP A 90 -8.83 5.57 -28.20
C ASP A 90 -7.53 6.23 -28.71
N GLY A 91 -6.50 5.44 -29.04
CA GLY A 91 -5.23 5.91 -29.59
C GLY A 91 -4.15 6.24 -28.54
N TYR A 92 -4.32 5.74 -27.32
CA TYR A 92 -3.37 5.85 -26.21
C TYR A 92 -2.67 4.51 -25.92
N ASP A 93 -2.22 3.79 -26.96
CA ASP A 93 -1.52 2.50 -26.84
C ASP A 93 -0.15 2.58 -26.15
N TRP A 94 0.35 3.80 -25.95
CA TRP A 94 1.57 4.12 -25.20
C TRP A 94 1.32 4.31 -23.68
N LEU A 95 0.07 4.28 -23.23
CA LEU A 95 -0.28 4.30 -21.82
C LEU A 95 -0.36 2.89 -21.23
N THR A 96 0.08 2.77 -19.98
CA THR A 96 -0.08 1.58 -19.14
C THR A 96 -0.75 1.97 -17.82
N VAL A 97 -1.52 1.07 -17.25
CA VAL A 97 -2.22 1.26 -15.98
C VAL A 97 -1.79 0.18 -15.00
N ARG A 98 -0.97 0.57 -14.02
CA ARG A 98 -0.54 -0.33 -12.95
C ARG A 98 -1.32 -0.08 -11.67
N ALA A 99 -1.88 -1.14 -11.09
CA ALA A 99 -2.58 -1.08 -9.82
C ALA A 99 -1.69 -1.53 -8.64
N ARG A 100 -1.73 -0.79 -7.53
CA ARG A 100 -1.15 -1.19 -6.23
C ARG A 100 -2.15 -0.86 -5.12
N GLY A 101 -2.85 -1.87 -4.62
CA GLY A 101 -3.93 -1.65 -3.65
C GLY A 101 -4.99 -0.73 -4.26
N SER A 102 -5.33 0.35 -3.55
CA SER A 102 -6.29 1.37 -3.99
C SER A 102 -5.68 2.49 -4.85
N ILE A 103 -4.49 2.27 -5.42
CA ILE A 103 -3.80 3.28 -6.24
C ILE A 103 -3.65 2.74 -7.67
N ALA A 104 -4.10 3.53 -8.64
CA ALA A 104 -3.88 3.31 -10.06
C ALA A 104 -2.83 4.30 -10.57
N PHE A 105 -1.71 3.81 -11.08
CA PHE A 105 -0.68 4.61 -11.73
C PHE A 105 -0.92 4.59 -13.23
N VAL A 106 -1.14 5.76 -13.82
CA VAL A 106 -1.23 5.92 -15.28
C VAL A 106 0.13 6.35 -15.78
N GLU A 107 0.82 5.48 -16.50
CA GLU A 107 2.21 5.65 -16.88
C GLU A 107 2.40 5.65 -18.39
N GLY A 108 3.36 6.44 -18.86
CA GLY A 108 3.71 6.54 -20.27
C GLY A 108 4.64 7.72 -20.51
N THR A 109 5.00 7.96 -21.77
CA THR A 109 5.77 9.13 -22.19
C THR A 109 4.96 9.89 -23.22
N SER A 110 4.62 11.13 -22.90
CA SER A 110 3.86 12.03 -23.77
C SER A 110 4.81 13.03 -24.44
N PRO A 111 4.58 13.37 -25.73
CA PRO A 111 5.39 14.36 -26.43
C PRO A 111 5.21 15.79 -25.91
N ASP A 112 4.05 16.09 -25.33
CA ASP A 112 3.71 17.43 -24.83
C ASP A 112 2.67 17.38 -23.71
N GLN A 113 2.45 18.54 -23.07
CA GLN A 113 1.56 18.67 -21.92
C GLN A 113 0.07 18.54 -22.28
N ASP A 114 -0.33 18.99 -23.47
CA ASP A 114 -1.73 18.95 -23.90
C ASP A 114 -2.16 17.50 -24.17
N THR A 115 -1.30 16.74 -24.86
CA THR A 115 -1.47 15.30 -25.09
C THR A 115 -1.54 14.53 -23.78
N LYS A 116 -0.67 14.87 -22.81
CA LYS A 116 -0.68 14.27 -21.48
C LYS A 116 -2.01 14.51 -20.75
N VAL A 117 -2.51 15.74 -20.75
CA VAL A 117 -3.76 16.09 -20.05
C VAL A 117 -4.94 15.32 -20.65
N ALA A 118 -5.05 15.27 -21.99
CA ALA A 118 -6.10 14.52 -22.67
C ALA A 118 -6.03 13.01 -22.38
N ALA A 119 -4.81 12.44 -22.43
CA ALA A 119 -4.59 11.02 -22.18
C ALA A 119 -4.92 10.64 -20.71
N LEU A 120 -4.55 11.48 -19.75
CA LEU A 120 -4.86 11.27 -18.34
C LEU A 120 -6.37 11.36 -18.05
N ASP A 121 -7.08 12.29 -18.68
CA ASP A 121 -8.53 12.42 -18.56
C ASP A 121 -9.27 11.20 -19.15
N ALA A 122 -8.81 10.71 -20.30
CA ALA A 122 -9.29 9.47 -20.89
C ALA A 122 -9.06 8.26 -19.96
N ALA A 123 -7.86 8.16 -19.37
CA ALA A 123 -7.55 7.10 -18.41
C ALA A 123 -8.45 7.17 -17.16
N ARG A 124 -8.66 8.36 -16.59
CA ARG A 124 -9.57 8.54 -15.44
C ARG A 124 -10.99 8.11 -15.77
N SER A 125 -11.50 8.51 -16.94
CA SER A 125 -12.85 8.15 -17.40
C SER A 125 -12.98 6.64 -17.61
N ALA A 126 -12.00 6.01 -18.27
CA ALA A 126 -11.99 4.56 -18.49
C ALA A 126 -11.96 3.78 -17.17
N ILE A 127 -11.16 4.23 -16.19
CA ILE A 127 -11.09 3.61 -14.85
C ILE A 127 -12.43 3.74 -14.13
N GLU A 128 -13.04 4.92 -14.14
CA GLU A 128 -14.33 5.15 -13.48
C GLU A 128 -15.43 4.27 -14.09
N GLU A 129 -15.53 4.21 -15.42
CA GLU A 129 -16.53 3.40 -16.13
C GLU A 129 -16.39 1.90 -15.85
N GLU A 130 -15.17 1.37 -15.83
CA GLU A 130 -14.93 -0.04 -15.57
C GLU A 130 -15.31 -0.43 -14.12
N ARG A 131 -15.26 0.54 -13.21
CA ARG A 131 -15.41 0.30 -11.77
C ARG A 131 -16.79 0.62 -11.20
N GLN A 132 -17.73 1.11 -12.02
CA GLN A 132 -19.12 1.44 -11.67
C GLN A 132 -19.93 0.24 -11.11
N ALA A 133 -19.59 -0.23 -9.90
CA ALA A 133 -20.44 -1.03 -9.01
C ALA A 133 -19.84 -1.38 -7.63
N SER A 134 -18.52 -1.27 -7.36
CA SER A 134 -17.97 -1.93 -6.14
C SER A 134 -16.74 -1.36 -5.42
N ASP A 135 -16.02 -0.34 -5.91
CA ASP A 135 -14.90 0.25 -5.15
C ASP A 135 -15.02 1.76 -5.06
N THR A 136 -15.43 2.25 -3.88
CA THR A 136 -15.17 3.64 -3.50
C THR A 136 -13.71 3.73 -3.07
N GLY A 137 -12.91 4.57 -3.72
CA GLY A 137 -11.59 4.96 -3.21
C GLY A 137 -10.35 4.55 -4.01
N ILE A 138 -10.46 4.22 -5.31
CA ILE A 138 -9.24 4.18 -6.15
C ILE A 138 -8.76 5.60 -6.43
N ILE A 139 -7.46 5.82 -6.22
CA ILE A 139 -6.78 7.07 -6.49
C ILE A 139 -5.99 6.91 -7.79
N VAL A 140 -6.29 7.75 -8.77
CA VAL A 140 -5.58 7.77 -10.04
C VAL A 140 -4.44 8.78 -9.99
N LEU A 141 -3.21 8.30 -10.07
CA LEU A 141 -2.00 9.10 -10.03
C LEU A 141 -1.40 9.25 -11.42
N ASP A 142 -1.06 10.50 -11.74
CA ASP A 142 -0.34 10.86 -12.94
C ASP A 142 1.14 10.48 -12.83
N ASN A 143 1.55 9.53 -13.66
CA ASN A 143 2.91 9.05 -13.84
C ASN A 143 3.35 9.18 -15.31
N ILE A 144 2.71 10.08 -16.08
CA ILE A 144 3.05 10.32 -17.49
C ILE A 144 4.20 11.32 -17.55
N ASP A 145 5.33 10.87 -18.10
CA ASP A 145 6.51 11.71 -18.32
C ASP A 145 6.33 12.59 -19.55
N VAL A 146 6.88 13.80 -19.52
CA VAL A 146 6.92 14.72 -20.67
C VAL A 146 8.37 15.19 -20.80
N ASP A 147 8.92 15.11 -22.00
CA ASP A 147 10.29 15.52 -22.27
C ASP A 147 10.52 16.97 -21.82
N GLU A 148 11.62 17.19 -21.10
CA GLU A 148 12.01 18.50 -20.55
C GLU A 148 11.03 19.13 -19.53
N ALA A 149 10.06 18.36 -19.03
CA ALA A 149 9.14 18.80 -17.98
C ALA A 149 9.59 18.33 -16.58
N PRO A 150 9.05 18.93 -15.50
CA PRO A 150 9.21 18.39 -14.16
C PRO A 150 8.66 16.97 -14.05
N ALA A 151 9.22 16.19 -13.12
CA ALA A 151 8.77 14.82 -12.84
C ALA A 151 7.25 14.77 -12.57
N PRO A 152 6.55 13.71 -13.01
CA PRO A 152 5.12 13.62 -12.85
C PRO A 152 4.72 13.49 -11.38
N MET A 153 3.47 13.86 -11.10
CA MET A 153 3.01 14.09 -9.73
C MET A 153 3.07 12.84 -8.84
N GLY A 154 2.78 11.68 -9.42
CA GLY A 154 2.81 10.38 -8.74
C GLY A 154 4.18 9.71 -8.72
N ALA A 155 5.22 10.28 -9.35
CA ALA A 155 6.56 9.70 -9.39
C ALA A 155 7.13 9.36 -7.99
N PRO A 156 7.04 10.24 -6.97
CA PRO A 156 7.51 9.90 -5.63
C PRO A 156 6.79 8.67 -5.05
N VAL A 157 5.48 8.56 -5.30
CA VAL A 157 4.63 7.47 -4.82
C VAL A 157 4.99 6.14 -5.49
N ALA A 158 5.14 6.16 -6.82
CA ALA A 158 5.45 4.97 -7.59
C ALA A 158 6.84 4.40 -7.31
N SER A 159 7.77 5.25 -6.89
CA SER A 159 9.14 4.85 -6.51
C SER A 159 9.22 4.12 -5.17
N LEU A 160 8.18 4.16 -4.35
CA LEU A 160 8.20 3.57 -3.01
C LEU A 160 8.27 2.03 -3.08
N PRO A 161 9.19 1.38 -2.36
CA PRO A 161 9.24 -0.08 -2.31
C PRO A 161 8.01 -0.66 -1.58
N PRO A 162 7.79 -2.00 -1.63
CA PRO A 162 6.69 -2.65 -0.92
C PRO A 162 6.62 -2.36 0.59
N ALA A 163 7.78 -2.28 1.25
CA ALA A 163 7.89 -1.97 2.67
C ALA A 163 8.83 -0.76 2.88
N PRO A 164 8.35 0.48 2.72
CA PRO A 164 9.19 1.66 2.79
C PRO A 164 9.70 1.93 4.21
N SER A 165 10.93 2.45 4.28
CA SER A 165 11.49 3.00 5.50
C SER A 165 10.82 4.34 5.82
N LEU A 166 10.91 4.79 7.08
CA LEU A 166 10.40 6.11 7.49
C LEU A 166 11.00 7.22 6.63
N ALA A 167 12.31 7.16 6.36
CA ALA A 167 13.00 8.13 5.50
C ALA A 167 12.52 8.09 4.05
N ALA A 168 12.19 6.92 3.50
CA ALA A 168 11.63 6.83 2.14
C ALA A 168 10.23 7.46 2.06
N CYS A 169 9.40 7.26 3.09
CA CYS A 169 8.09 7.89 3.18
C CYS A 169 8.18 9.41 3.33
N ASP A 170 9.07 9.89 4.21
CA ASP A 170 9.34 11.33 4.40
C ASP A 170 9.81 12.00 3.11
N ALA A 171 10.74 11.35 2.39
CA ALA A 171 11.19 11.80 1.08
C ALA A 171 10.07 11.80 0.03
N ALA A 172 9.15 10.83 0.07
CA ALA A 172 8.02 10.79 -0.85
C ALA A 172 7.01 11.93 -0.59
N PHE A 173 6.67 12.23 0.67
CA PHE A 173 5.82 13.38 0.99
C PHE A 173 6.47 14.69 0.55
N SER A 174 7.75 14.89 0.88
CA SER A 174 8.53 16.05 0.46
C SER A 174 8.60 16.15 -1.06
N GLY A 175 8.81 15.02 -1.74
CA GLY A 175 8.85 14.92 -3.19
C GLY A 175 7.51 15.17 -3.88
N VAL A 176 6.37 15.02 -3.19
CA VAL A 176 5.04 15.41 -3.70
C VAL A 176 4.75 16.90 -3.45
N LEU A 177 5.39 17.52 -2.46
CA LEU A 177 5.23 18.95 -2.16
C LEU A 177 6.28 19.83 -2.83
N ASP A 178 7.34 19.25 -3.39
CA ASP A 178 8.43 20.00 -3.99
C ASP A 178 7.92 20.92 -5.12
N GLY A 179 8.26 22.20 -5.01
CA GLY A 179 7.83 23.27 -5.92
C GLY A 179 6.33 23.55 -5.97
N ARG A 180 5.52 22.95 -5.09
CA ARG A 180 4.05 22.98 -5.15
C ARG A 180 3.44 23.58 -3.89
N THR A 181 2.28 24.21 -4.06
CA THR A 181 1.50 24.76 -2.95
C THR A 181 0.13 24.10 -2.94
N LEU A 182 -0.28 23.59 -1.78
CA LEU A 182 -1.62 23.06 -1.59
C LEU A 182 -2.56 24.22 -1.27
N GLU A 183 -3.49 24.50 -2.18
CA GLU A 183 -4.48 25.55 -2.07
C GLU A 183 -5.82 25.00 -1.58
N PHE A 184 -6.58 25.87 -0.92
CA PHE A 184 -7.87 25.54 -0.32
C PHE A 184 -8.96 26.45 -0.89
N SER A 185 -10.22 26.00 -0.83
CA SER A 185 -11.38 26.81 -1.18
C SER A 185 -11.46 28.09 -0.34
N ALA A 186 -12.27 29.06 -0.76
CA ALA A 186 -12.36 30.37 -0.07
C ALA A 186 -12.76 30.27 1.42
N ASN A 187 -13.55 29.25 1.80
CA ASN A 187 -13.91 28.94 3.19
C ASN A 187 -12.90 28.04 3.92
N ASN A 188 -11.90 27.49 3.22
CA ASN A 188 -10.91 26.51 3.71
C ASN A 188 -11.51 25.17 4.15
N GLU A 189 -12.77 24.90 3.80
CA GLU A 189 -13.49 23.67 4.14
C GLU A 189 -13.30 22.57 3.08
N ALA A 190 -12.67 22.89 1.95
CA ALA A 190 -12.32 21.94 0.91
C ALA A 190 -10.92 22.25 0.34
N ILE A 191 -10.29 21.23 -0.23
CA ILE A 191 -9.09 21.37 -1.06
C ILE A 191 -9.52 22.01 -2.39
N GLY A 192 -8.74 22.97 -2.90
CA GLY A 192 -9.04 23.57 -4.20
C GLY A 192 -8.90 22.56 -5.35
N ASP A 193 -9.68 22.72 -6.41
CA ASP A 193 -9.73 21.77 -7.53
C ASP A 193 -8.34 21.53 -8.14
N ASP A 194 -7.54 22.59 -8.33
CA ASP A 194 -6.16 22.52 -8.85
C ASP A 194 -5.20 21.77 -7.92
N SER A 195 -5.55 21.63 -6.64
CA SER A 195 -4.78 20.95 -5.60
C SER A 195 -5.25 19.51 -5.33
N LEU A 196 -6.38 19.08 -5.90
CA LEU A 196 -6.85 17.70 -5.77
C LEU A 196 -5.83 16.67 -6.26
N PRO A 197 -5.13 16.86 -7.39
CA PRO A 197 -4.09 15.92 -7.81
C PRO A 197 -2.95 15.80 -6.79
N ILE A 198 -2.58 16.92 -6.13
CA ILE A 198 -1.54 16.93 -5.09
C ILE A 198 -2.03 16.13 -3.88
N ALA A 199 -3.27 16.39 -3.43
CA ALA A 199 -3.89 15.67 -2.33
C ALA A 199 -4.02 14.17 -2.60
N ASP A 200 -4.36 13.77 -3.82
CA ASP A 200 -4.39 12.38 -4.28
C ASP A 200 -3.01 11.73 -4.17
N ALA A 201 -1.95 12.40 -4.64
CA ALA A 201 -0.58 11.89 -4.52
C ALA A 201 -0.13 11.76 -3.05
N LEU A 202 -0.45 12.73 -2.19
CA LEU A 202 -0.20 12.65 -0.74
C LEU A 202 -0.94 11.47 -0.11
N THR A 203 -2.17 11.22 -0.56
CA THR A 203 -2.95 10.06 -0.14
C THR A 203 -2.28 8.76 -0.55
N GLY A 204 -1.76 8.68 -1.78
CA GLY A 204 -1.00 7.53 -2.26
C GLY A 204 0.23 7.24 -1.39
N VAL A 205 0.97 8.26 -0.97
CA VAL A 205 2.07 8.10 0.00
C VAL A 205 1.54 7.57 1.33
N ALA A 206 0.47 8.17 1.87
CA ALA A 206 -0.10 7.79 3.17
C ALA A 206 -0.62 6.34 3.20
N LEU A 207 -1.26 5.89 2.11
CA LEU A 207 -1.73 4.50 1.96
C LEU A 207 -0.57 3.49 1.92
N ILE A 208 0.54 3.84 1.28
CA ILE A 208 1.72 2.96 1.20
C ILE A 208 2.54 2.99 2.50
N CYS A 209 2.50 4.10 3.24
CA CYS A 209 3.24 4.35 4.47
C CYS A 209 2.42 4.13 5.74
N ASP A 210 1.36 3.32 5.66
CA ASP A 210 0.32 3.11 6.67
C ASP A 210 0.80 2.51 8.02
N ARG A 211 2.03 1.98 8.06
CA ARG A 211 2.69 1.46 9.26
C ARG A 211 3.19 2.54 10.22
N TYR A 212 3.30 3.79 9.75
CA TYR A 212 3.75 4.93 10.53
C TYR A 212 2.54 5.76 10.98
N ARG A 213 2.71 6.52 12.06
CA ARG A 213 1.81 7.64 12.35
C ARG A 213 2.25 8.83 11.52
N ILE A 214 1.28 9.52 10.93
CA ILE A 214 1.49 10.64 10.03
C ILE A 214 0.75 11.85 10.60
N GLU A 215 1.51 12.89 10.96
CA GLU A 215 0.95 14.18 11.35
C GLU A 215 0.89 15.12 10.15
N VAL A 216 -0.27 15.71 9.91
CA VAL A 216 -0.48 16.80 8.95
C VAL A 216 -0.32 18.14 9.67
N GLY A 217 0.77 18.84 9.39
CA GLY A 217 1.07 20.17 9.94
C GLY A 217 0.63 21.28 9.00
N GLY A 218 -0.20 22.21 9.48
CA GLY A 218 -0.58 23.41 8.73
C GLY A 218 0.14 24.66 9.24
N HIS A 219 0.61 25.52 8.34
CA HIS A 219 1.30 26.77 8.68
C HIS A 219 0.71 27.98 7.94
N THR A 220 0.79 29.15 8.56
CA THR A 220 0.44 30.44 7.96
C THR A 220 1.67 31.35 7.90
N ASP A 221 1.54 32.45 7.16
CA ASP A 221 2.47 33.56 7.31
C ASP A 221 2.18 34.41 8.56
N ALA A 222 3.10 35.31 8.89
CA ALA A 222 3.07 36.12 10.11
C ALA A 222 2.09 37.31 10.07
N ARG A 223 1.26 37.41 9.03
CA ARG A 223 0.31 38.52 8.88
C ARG A 223 -1.04 38.09 9.42
N GLY A 224 -1.67 39.00 10.16
CA GLY A 224 -2.98 38.76 10.76
C GLY A 224 -2.89 38.61 12.27
N ALA A 225 -4.00 38.22 12.89
CA ALA A 225 -4.00 37.92 14.31
C ALA A 225 -3.54 36.47 14.53
N GLU A 226 -2.68 36.23 15.51
CA GLU A 226 -2.20 34.89 15.89
C GLU A 226 -3.35 33.89 16.04
N SER A 227 -4.38 34.22 16.83
CA SER A 227 -5.56 33.36 17.01
C SER A 227 -6.36 33.07 15.71
N PHE A 228 -6.28 33.96 14.71
CA PHE A 228 -6.86 33.71 13.40
C PHE A 228 -5.99 32.74 12.61
N ASN A 229 -4.67 32.92 12.64
CA ASN A 229 -3.69 32.09 11.97
C ASN A 229 -3.65 30.65 12.53
N GLU A 230 -3.74 30.49 13.85
CA GLU A 230 -3.89 29.19 14.52
C GLU A 230 -5.15 28.45 14.04
N ARG A 231 -6.32 29.11 14.07
CA ARG A 231 -7.57 28.49 13.60
C ARG A 231 -7.51 28.15 12.11
N LEU A 232 -6.99 29.05 11.28
CA LEU A 232 -6.90 28.87 9.84
C LEU A 232 -6.01 27.66 9.49
N SER A 233 -4.82 27.59 10.07
CA SER A 233 -3.91 26.45 9.84
C SER A 233 -4.50 25.14 10.36
N GLN A 234 -5.18 25.15 11.51
CA GLN A 234 -5.82 23.95 12.05
C GLN A 234 -6.97 23.46 11.15
N THR A 235 -7.80 24.38 10.65
CA THR A 235 -8.87 24.04 9.69
C THR A 235 -8.26 23.40 8.44
N ARG A 236 -7.22 23.98 7.86
CA ARG A 236 -6.55 23.43 6.66
C ARG A 236 -5.96 22.04 6.90
N ALA A 237 -5.28 21.85 8.03
CA ALA A 237 -4.72 20.56 8.40
C ALA A 237 -5.83 19.50 8.60
N ASN A 238 -6.96 19.88 9.22
CA ASN A 238 -8.12 19.01 9.36
C ASN A 238 -8.73 18.67 7.99
N THR A 239 -8.94 19.66 7.12
CA THR A 239 -9.50 19.46 5.78
C THR A 239 -8.66 18.46 4.98
N LEU A 240 -7.33 18.59 5.00
CA LEU A 240 -6.45 17.63 4.32
C LEU A 240 -6.47 16.25 4.97
N ARG A 241 -6.44 16.17 6.31
CA ARG A 241 -6.60 14.88 7.02
C ARG A 241 -7.90 14.20 6.62
N ASP A 242 -9.01 14.92 6.63
CA ASP A 242 -10.33 14.35 6.36
C ASP A 242 -10.43 13.87 4.91
N TYR A 243 -9.82 14.61 3.97
CA TYR A 243 -9.65 14.16 2.59
C TYR A 243 -8.89 12.83 2.49
N LEU A 244 -7.76 12.70 3.19
CA LEU A 244 -6.96 11.47 3.22
C LEU A 244 -7.78 10.29 3.79
N VAL A 245 -8.58 10.53 4.84
CA VAL A 245 -9.46 9.51 5.44
C VAL A 245 -10.57 9.08 4.49
N GLU A 246 -11.22 10.03 3.81
CA GLU A 246 -12.26 9.75 2.82
C GLU A 246 -11.76 8.85 1.68
N ARG A 247 -10.47 8.92 1.39
CA ARG A 247 -9.78 8.10 0.37
C ARG A 247 -9.11 6.84 0.93
N GLY A 248 -9.47 6.44 2.14
CA GLY A 248 -9.15 5.13 2.70
C GLY A 248 -7.93 5.08 3.61
N VAL A 249 -7.28 6.21 3.91
CA VAL A 249 -6.23 6.25 4.92
C VAL A 249 -6.86 6.08 6.31
N ARG A 250 -6.28 5.20 7.14
CA ARG A 250 -6.84 4.92 8.46
C ARG A 250 -6.78 6.16 9.35
N ALA A 251 -7.92 6.57 9.91
CA ALA A 251 -8.01 7.77 10.73
C ALA A 251 -7.13 7.71 11.99
N ASP A 252 -6.89 6.53 12.56
CA ASP A 252 -6.03 6.33 13.74
C ASP A 252 -4.52 6.45 13.42
N ALA A 253 -4.14 6.39 12.13
CA ALA A 253 -2.78 6.64 11.68
C ALA A 253 -2.50 8.14 11.44
N LEU A 254 -3.54 8.98 11.42
CA LEU A 254 -3.43 10.40 11.09
C LEU A 254 -3.66 11.31 12.30
N SER A 255 -2.87 12.37 12.40
CA SER A 255 -3.15 13.54 13.24
C SER A 255 -3.10 14.82 12.41
N ALA A 256 -3.73 15.89 12.91
CA ALA A 256 -3.72 17.20 12.23
C ALA A 256 -3.44 18.29 13.26
N VAL A 257 -2.43 19.13 12.98
CA VAL A 257 -1.98 20.19 13.88
C VAL A 257 -1.85 21.49 13.10
N GLY A 258 -2.55 22.54 13.56
CA GLY A 258 -2.39 23.91 13.07
C GLY A 258 -1.35 24.65 13.88
N TYR A 259 -0.18 24.91 13.29
CA TYR A 259 0.90 25.65 13.94
C TYR A 259 0.76 27.17 13.83
N GLY A 260 -0.20 27.66 13.04
CA GLY A 260 -0.34 29.08 12.74
C GLY A 260 0.96 29.66 12.20
N GLU A 261 1.37 30.81 12.74
CA GLU A 261 2.60 31.50 12.38
C GLU A 261 3.79 31.16 13.30
N SER A 262 3.62 30.23 14.25
CA SER A 262 4.59 29.99 15.33
C SER A 262 5.87 29.25 14.91
N GLN A 263 5.84 28.59 13.74
CA GLN A 263 6.96 27.80 13.18
C GLN A 263 7.33 28.28 11.76
N PRO A 264 7.87 29.52 11.62
CA PRO A 264 8.26 30.04 10.31
C PRO A 264 9.55 29.38 9.82
N ILE A 265 9.59 29.02 8.54
CA ILE A 265 10.83 28.56 7.88
C ILE A 265 11.67 29.72 7.35
N ASP A 266 11.05 30.87 7.13
CA ASP A 266 11.74 32.12 6.84
C ASP A 266 11.14 33.27 7.63
N THR A 267 11.94 33.88 8.50
CA THR A 267 11.54 35.01 9.34
C THR A 267 11.64 36.37 8.62
N SER A 268 12.06 36.38 7.35
CA SER A 268 12.12 37.59 6.54
C SER A 268 10.72 38.14 6.28
N GLN A 269 10.59 39.47 6.22
CA GLN A 269 9.30 40.14 5.99
C GLN A 269 9.11 40.46 4.50
N THR A 270 9.23 39.46 3.63
CA THR A 270 9.05 39.61 2.18
C THR A 270 7.89 38.77 1.67
N THR A 271 7.35 39.11 0.50
CA THR A 271 6.26 38.36 -0.13
C THR A 271 6.63 36.88 -0.35
N GLU A 272 7.88 36.64 -0.72
CA GLU A 272 8.46 35.31 -0.95
C GLU A 272 8.53 34.52 0.35
N ALA A 273 9.00 35.14 1.44
CA ALA A 273 9.04 34.51 2.77
C ALA A 273 7.64 34.13 3.25
N TYR A 274 6.67 35.03 3.08
CA TYR A 274 5.27 34.73 3.42
C TYR A 274 4.70 33.60 2.58
N ALA A 275 5.02 33.53 1.29
CA ALA A 275 4.60 32.41 0.45
C ALA A 275 5.18 31.09 0.94
N ARG A 276 6.47 31.05 1.28
CA ARG A 276 7.12 29.85 1.83
C ARG A 276 6.54 29.40 3.16
N ASN A 277 6.16 30.34 4.03
CA ASN A 277 5.57 30.00 5.33
C ASN A 277 4.14 29.46 5.24
N ARG A 278 3.38 29.79 4.19
CA ARG A 278 2.05 29.20 3.92
C ARG A 278 2.21 27.82 3.30
N ARG A 279 2.43 26.81 4.13
CA ARG A 279 2.73 25.45 3.70
C ARG A 279 2.00 24.40 4.53
N VAL A 280 2.00 23.19 4.00
CA VAL A 280 1.65 21.97 4.72
C VAL A 280 2.90 21.11 4.84
N GLU A 281 3.08 20.47 5.98
CA GLU A 281 4.17 19.52 6.23
C GLU A 281 3.61 18.20 6.74
N PHE A 282 4.39 17.13 6.55
CA PHE A 282 4.08 15.80 7.05
C PHE A 282 5.20 15.36 7.98
N THR A 283 4.85 14.96 9.20
CA THR A 283 5.81 14.37 10.15
C THR A 283 5.46 12.92 10.41
N LEU A 284 6.44 12.03 10.27
CA LEU A 284 6.25 10.59 10.46
C LEU A 284 6.89 10.11 11.75
N SER A 285 6.21 9.20 12.44
CA SER A 285 6.73 8.54 13.63
C SER A 285 6.38 7.05 13.64
N ASN A 286 7.19 6.26 14.36
CA ASN A 286 6.91 4.85 14.54
C ASN A 286 5.60 4.66 15.33
N ASN A 287 4.81 3.67 14.94
CA ASN A 287 3.68 3.25 15.76
C ASN A 287 4.21 2.53 17.01
N GLU A 288 4.28 3.23 18.14
CA GLU A 288 4.80 2.71 19.41
C GLU A 288 4.01 1.50 19.93
N SER A 289 2.83 1.21 19.38
CA SER A 289 1.99 0.05 19.72
C SER A 289 2.57 -1.33 19.33
N SER A 290 3.81 -1.39 18.81
CA SER A 290 4.48 -2.64 18.38
C SER A 290 5.70 -3.04 19.23
N ARG A 291 5.96 -2.35 20.37
CA ARG A 291 7.04 -2.69 21.32
C ARG A 291 6.49 -3.05 22.70
N GLY A 292 5.63 -4.05 22.75
CA GLY A 292 5.09 -4.59 23.99
C GLY A 292 4.68 -6.03 23.84
N ASP A 293 5.65 -6.92 23.65
CA ASP A 293 5.59 -8.36 23.94
C ASP A 293 6.94 -8.79 24.54
#